data_AF-A0A7C3X0T9-F1
#
_entry.id   AF-A0A7C3X0T9-F1
#
_cell.length_a   1.000
_cell.length_b   1.000
_cell.length_c   1.000
_cell.angle_alpha   90.00
_cell.angle_beta   90.00
_cell.angle_gamma   90.00
#
_symmetry.space_group_name_H-M   'P 1'
#
loop_
_entity.id
_entity.type
_entity.pdbx_description
1 polymer ?
#
loop_
_entity_poly.entity_id
_entity_poly.type
_entity_poly.pdbx_seq_one_letter_code
_entity_poly.pdbx_strand_id
1 'polypeptide(L)'
;MSPEANRSGDGLPSIARRNGEVSGGAGRTLVALVLFFSALRAGLGSTALFLAGKKRRPGAEHGPSFLSSLPYPALLVDEGGTILGANRLAEELPLSVGRERRGLEGENIDEAFLPPYFGSWSHYLKRAAAGEGTLDRPFEQYYLEDRSGVCKVWAHPVDTPLEGVPRGNVFLVIVQDITAEATEKAALVETSERETGIFEGVPVKIAVLDRNFRLVRCNR
;
A
#
# COMPACT_ATOMS: atom_id res chain seq x y z
N MET A 1 51.04 55.90 23.53
CA MET A 1 50.43 54.85 24.36
C MET A 1 49.48 54.05 23.49
N SER A 2 49.94 52.90 22.99
CA SER A 2 49.07 51.73 22.73
C SER A 2 48.62 51.13 24.09
N PRO A 3 47.72 50.13 24.22
CA PRO A 3 47.14 49.23 23.21
C PRO A 3 45.65 48.78 23.44
N GLU A 4 45.18 47.89 22.56
CA GLU A 4 44.39 46.64 22.80
C GLU A 4 42.93 46.62 23.34
N ALA A 5 42.05 45.96 22.56
CA ALA A 5 41.34 44.69 22.86
C ALA A 5 39.94 44.69 22.21
N ASN A 6 39.64 43.99 21.11
CA ASN A 6 39.55 42.53 20.90
C ASN A 6 38.31 41.87 21.57
N ARG A 7 37.38 41.37 20.74
CA ARG A 7 36.68 40.06 20.79
C ARG A 7 35.39 40.12 19.96
N SER A 8 35.40 39.62 18.72
CA SER A 8 35.13 38.22 18.33
C SER A 8 33.65 37.84 18.47
N GLY A 9 32.90 38.04 17.38
CA GLY A 9 31.56 37.49 17.19
C GLY A 9 31.65 36.11 16.55
N ASP A 10 31.03 35.14 17.21
CA ASP A 10 30.98 33.73 16.82
C ASP A 10 30.25 33.52 15.49
N GLY A 11 30.90 32.77 14.61
CA GLY A 11 30.31 32.23 13.39
C GLY A 11 29.43 31.03 13.70
N LEU A 12 28.17 31.09 13.27
CA LEU A 12 27.29 29.93 13.19
C LEU A 12 27.67 29.06 11.97
N PRO A 13 27.77 27.73 12.11
CA PRO A 13 28.06 26.86 10.98
C PRO A 13 26.84 26.70 10.06
N SER A 14 27.04 27.07 8.80
CA SER A 14 26.13 26.81 7.68
C SER A 14 26.06 25.30 7.41
N ILE A 15 24.91 24.69 7.67
CA ILE A 15 24.61 23.30 7.32
C ILE A 15 24.21 23.27 5.84
N ALA A 16 25.19 22.96 4.98
CA ALA A 16 24.98 22.69 3.57
C ALA A 16 24.21 21.35 3.42
N ARG A 17 22.93 21.42 3.05
CA ARG A 17 22.15 20.28 2.56
C ARG A 17 22.68 19.87 1.19
N ARG A 18 23.40 18.75 1.15
CA ARG A 18 23.79 18.06 -0.08
C ARG A 18 22.62 17.19 -0.54
N ASN A 19 21.82 17.69 -1.47
CA ASN A 19 20.82 16.87 -2.17
C ASN A 19 21.56 15.97 -3.16
N GLY A 20 21.63 14.67 -2.86
CA GLY A 20 22.07 13.65 -3.79
C GLY A 20 20.93 13.30 -4.73
N GLU A 21 21.07 13.68 -6.00
CA GLU A 21 20.32 13.08 -7.11
C GLU A 21 20.70 11.60 -7.20
N VAL A 22 19.75 10.70 -6.89
CA VAL A 22 19.87 9.28 -7.19
C VAL A 22 19.21 9.06 -8.55
N SER A 23 20.07 8.94 -9.56
CA SER A 23 19.74 8.59 -10.94
C SER A 23 18.99 7.26 -11.03
N GLY A 24 17.92 7.27 -11.84
CA GLY A 24 17.03 6.15 -12.08
C GLY A 24 17.66 4.97 -12.83
N GLY A 25 17.06 3.80 -12.64
CA GLY A 25 17.39 2.62 -13.44
C GLY A 25 17.15 1.28 -12.75
N ALA A 26 16.05 1.08 -12.01
CA ALA A 26 15.75 -0.23 -11.42
C ALA A 26 14.25 -0.58 -11.29
N GLY A 27 13.34 0.26 -11.82
CA GLY A 27 11.89 0.11 -11.57
C GLY A 27 11.15 -0.89 -12.48
N ARG A 28 11.75 -1.37 -13.57
CA ARG A 28 11.02 -2.16 -14.59
C ARG A 28 11.08 -3.68 -14.40
N THR A 29 11.95 -4.19 -13.53
CA THR A 29 12.20 -5.65 -13.42
C THR A 29 11.44 -6.33 -12.26
N LEU A 30 10.73 -5.57 -11.42
CA LEU A 30 10.17 -6.10 -10.17
C LEU A 30 8.75 -6.69 -10.30
N VAL A 31 8.01 -6.34 -11.37
CA VAL A 31 6.63 -6.82 -11.59
C VAL A 31 6.58 -8.31 -12.00
N ALA A 32 7.61 -8.82 -12.67
CA ALA A 32 7.67 -10.24 -13.04
C ALA A 32 7.83 -11.18 -11.83
N LEU A 33 8.34 -10.68 -10.69
CA LEU A 33 8.67 -11.51 -9.53
C LEU A 33 7.51 -11.67 -8.55
N VAL A 34 6.57 -10.73 -8.52
CA VAL A 34 5.34 -10.82 -7.69
C VAL A 34 4.36 -11.85 -8.25
N LEU A 35 4.37 -12.09 -9.57
CA LEU A 35 3.58 -13.15 -10.21
C LEU A 35 4.17 -14.56 -10.00
N PHE A 36 5.44 -14.69 -9.59
CA PHE A 36 6.09 -16.00 -9.47
C PHE A 36 5.91 -16.64 -8.08
N PHE A 37 5.75 -15.85 -7.01
CA PHE A 37 5.65 -16.40 -5.64
C PHE A 37 4.25 -16.84 -5.19
N SER A 38 3.19 -16.50 -5.94
CA SER A 38 1.81 -16.88 -5.62
C SER A 38 1.41 -18.29 -6.10
N ALA A 39 2.23 -18.95 -6.92
CA ALA A 39 1.95 -20.29 -7.43
C ALA A 39 2.14 -21.43 -6.39
N LEU A 40 2.76 -21.17 -5.22
CA LEU A 40 3.11 -22.24 -4.27
C LEU A 40 2.07 -22.53 -3.17
N ARG A 41 0.95 -21.80 -3.11
CA ARG A 41 -0.05 -21.95 -2.03
C ARG A 41 -1.41 -22.53 -2.43
N ALA A 42 -1.61 -22.92 -3.68
CA ALA A 42 -2.89 -23.48 -4.16
C ALA A 42 -2.97 -25.02 -4.05
N GLY A 43 -2.39 -25.60 -3.00
CA GLY A 43 -2.52 -27.02 -2.68
C GLY A 43 -3.37 -27.22 -1.43
N LEU A 44 -4.53 -27.87 -1.61
CA LEU A 44 -5.47 -28.41 -0.60
C LEU A 44 -6.65 -27.52 -0.19
N GLY A 45 -7.79 -27.85 -0.82
CA GLY A 45 -8.99 -28.23 -0.05
C GLY A 45 -10.12 -27.22 0.04
N SER A 46 -11.18 -27.43 -0.75
CA SER A 46 -12.53 -27.69 -0.20
C SER A 46 -13.59 -27.70 -1.29
N THR A 47 -14.17 -28.88 -1.49
CA THR A 47 -15.45 -29.11 -2.15
C THR A 47 -16.60 -28.81 -1.17
N ALA A 48 -17.52 -27.92 -1.49
CA ALA A 48 -18.90 -27.98 -1.00
C ALA A 48 -19.85 -27.21 -1.92
N LEU A 49 -20.79 -27.96 -2.50
CA LEU A 49 -21.95 -27.47 -3.25
C LEU A 49 -22.86 -26.60 -2.36
N PHE A 50 -23.38 -25.51 -2.92
CA PHE A 50 -24.75 -25.06 -2.65
C PHE A 50 -25.34 -24.37 -3.89
N LEU A 51 -26.32 -25.03 -4.51
CA LEU A 51 -27.15 -24.52 -5.60
C LEU A 51 -28.38 -23.84 -4.99
N ALA A 52 -28.46 -22.51 -5.10
CA ALA A 52 -29.70 -21.76 -4.92
C ALA A 52 -29.82 -20.74 -6.07
N GLY A 53 -30.71 -21.05 -7.02
CA GLY A 53 -30.91 -20.32 -8.25
C GLY A 53 -31.52 -18.94 -8.02
N LYS A 54 -30.69 -17.90 -8.07
CA LYS A 54 -31.12 -16.51 -8.28
C LYS A 54 -31.06 -16.24 -9.79
N LYS A 55 -32.22 -15.90 -10.37
CA LYS A 55 -32.39 -15.58 -11.80
C LYS A 55 -31.52 -14.36 -12.15
N ARG A 56 -30.28 -14.60 -12.59
CA ARG A 56 -29.35 -13.57 -13.09
C ARG A 56 -29.98 -12.92 -14.32
N ARG A 57 -30.00 -11.58 -14.35
CA ARG A 57 -30.33 -10.82 -15.56
C ARG A 57 -29.22 -11.10 -16.59
N PRO A 58 -29.55 -11.51 -17.82
CA PRO A 58 -28.57 -11.60 -18.90
C PRO A 58 -28.32 -10.19 -19.41
N GLY A 59 -27.27 -9.56 -18.93
CA GLY A 59 -26.85 -8.24 -19.38
C GLY A 59 -25.56 -7.83 -18.68
N ALA A 60 -24.47 -7.79 -19.45
CA ALA A 60 -23.13 -7.31 -19.09
C ALA A 60 -22.20 -8.23 -18.27
N GLU A 61 -22.21 -9.55 -18.47
CA GLU A 61 -21.12 -10.42 -17.97
C GLU A 61 -19.89 -10.43 -18.90
N HIS A 62 -19.49 -9.30 -19.46
CA HIS A 62 -18.25 -9.19 -20.27
C HIS A 62 -17.37 -8.07 -19.71
N GLY A 63 -17.20 -8.04 -18.39
CA GLY A 63 -16.04 -7.39 -17.80
C GLY A 63 -14.76 -8.04 -18.35
N PRO A 64 -13.63 -7.32 -18.41
CA PRO A 64 -12.40 -7.86 -18.96
C PRO A 64 -12.00 -9.12 -18.21
N SER A 65 -11.97 -10.25 -18.94
CA SER A 65 -11.85 -11.59 -18.37
C SER A 65 -10.62 -11.77 -17.47
N PHE A 66 -9.55 -11.01 -17.73
CA PHE A 66 -8.32 -11.09 -16.95
C PHE A 66 -8.48 -10.61 -15.49
N LEU A 67 -9.37 -9.64 -15.19
CA LEU A 67 -9.54 -9.14 -13.81
C LEU A 67 -9.99 -10.25 -12.87
N SER A 68 -10.83 -11.16 -13.37
CA SER A 68 -11.34 -12.30 -12.61
C SER A 68 -10.26 -13.33 -12.26
N SER A 69 -9.14 -13.34 -12.98
CA SER A 69 -8.01 -14.24 -12.74
C SER A 69 -7.02 -13.74 -11.68
N LEU A 70 -7.12 -12.46 -11.29
CA LEU A 70 -6.21 -11.87 -10.31
C LEU A 70 -6.56 -12.34 -8.90
N PRO A 71 -5.57 -12.77 -8.08
CA PRO A 71 -5.82 -13.28 -6.73
C PRO A 71 -5.95 -12.17 -5.68
N TYR A 72 -6.02 -10.92 -6.10
CA TYR A 72 -6.11 -9.74 -5.23
C TYR A 72 -7.31 -8.88 -5.63
N PRO A 73 -7.91 -8.12 -4.70
CA PRO A 73 -8.86 -7.07 -5.04
C PRO A 73 -8.29 -6.13 -6.10
N ALA A 74 -8.94 -6.10 -7.27
CA ALA A 74 -8.47 -5.35 -8.42
C ALA A 74 -9.61 -4.59 -9.10
N LEU A 75 -9.30 -3.37 -9.52
CA LEU A 75 -10.18 -2.46 -10.24
C LEU A 75 -9.50 -2.03 -11.53
N LEU A 76 -10.29 -1.79 -12.56
CA LEU A 76 -9.90 -1.06 -13.74
C LEU A 76 -10.54 0.32 -13.68
N VAL A 77 -9.75 1.38 -13.79
CA VAL A 77 -10.21 2.75 -13.54
C VAL A 77 -9.72 3.66 -14.68
N ASP A 78 -10.54 4.59 -15.14
CA ASP A 78 -10.09 5.62 -16.08
C ASP A 78 -9.30 6.75 -15.38
N GLU A 79 -8.72 7.67 -16.15
CA GLU A 79 -8.01 8.84 -15.60
C GLU A 79 -8.89 9.79 -14.76
N GLY A 80 -10.20 9.74 -14.95
CA GLY A 80 -11.19 10.52 -14.21
C GLY A 80 -11.56 9.89 -12.87
N GLY A 81 -11.08 8.68 -12.59
CA GLY A 81 -11.43 7.91 -11.40
C GLY A 81 -12.69 7.06 -11.55
N THR A 82 -13.29 6.96 -12.74
CA THR A 82 -14.46 6.10 -12.97
C THR A 82 -14.04 4.64 -13.02
N ILE A 83 -14.71 3.78 -12.25
CA ILE A 83 -14.47 2.34 -12.25
C ILE A 83 -15.08 1.72 -13.51
N LEU A 84 -14.24 1.18 -14.37
CA LEU A 84 -14.62 0.52 -15.63
C LEU A 84 -14.88 -0.98 -15.44
N GLY A 85 -14.32 -1.56 -14.37
CA GLY A 85 -14.46 -2.97 -14.05
C GLY A 85 -13.88 -3.28 -12.68
N ALA A 86 -14.44 -4.28 -12.00
CA ALA A 86 -13.94 -4.76 -10.73
C ALA A 86 -13.98 -6.28 -10.71
N ASN A 87 -13.01 -6.91 -10.03
CA ASN A 87 -13.15 -8.32 -9.73
C ASN A 87 -13.97 -8.54 -8.45
N ARG A 88 -14.44 -9.77 -8.26
CA ARG A 88 -15.26 -10.15 -7.11
C ARG A 88 -14.60 -9.79 -5.77
N LEU A 89 -13.27 -9.93 -5.66
CA LEU A 89 -12.55 -9.62 -4.43
C LEU A 89 -12.60 -8.12 -4.11
N ALA A 90 -12.57 -7.25 -5.11
CA ALA A 90 -12.75 -5.82 -4.94
C ALA A 90 -14.17 -5.45 -4.54
N GLU A 91 -15.19 -6.10 -5.10
CA GLU A 91 -16.58 -5.92 -4.68
C GLU A 91 -16.85 -6.40 -3.24
N GLU A 92 -16.07 -7.38 -2.79
CA GLU A 92 -16.15 -7.92 -1.43
C GLU A 92 -15.45 -7.03 -0.40
N LEU A 93 -14.61 -6.08 -0.84
CA LEU A 93 -14.04 -5.11 0.08
C LEU A 93 -15.18 -4.34 0.78
N PRO A 94 -15.00 -4.00 2.06
CA PRO A 94 -15.98 -3.21 2.80
C PRO A 94 -15.77 -1.74 2.44
N LEU A 95 -16.44 -1.30 1.36
CA LEU A 95 -16.16 -0.02 0.71
C LEU A 95 -17.11 1.11 1.11
N SER A 96 -18.27 0.78 1.68
CA SER A 96 -19.17 1.78 2.26
C SER A 96 -20.13 1.12 3.24
N VAL A 97 -20.25 1.70 4.43
CA VAL A 97 -21.21 1.24 5.44
C VAL A 97 -22.62 1.52 4.94
N GLY A 98 -23.50 0.52 5.00
CA GLY A 98 -24.94 0.69 4.78
C GLY A 98 -25.39 0.90 3.34
N ARG A 99 -24.50 0.84 2.34
CA ARG A 99 -24.90 0.80 0.92
C ARG A 99 -25.26 -0.63 0.52
N GLU A 100 -26.45 -0.78 -0.06
CA GLU A 100 -26.82 -2.01 -0.77
C GLU A 100 -25.84 -2.19 -1.93
N ARG A 101 -25.14 -3.33 -1.98
CA ARG A 101 -24.09 -3.63 -2.98
C ARG A 101 -24.68 -3.61 -4.39
N ARG A 102 -24.63 -2.45 -5.02
CA ARG A 102 -24.70 -2.27 -6.47
C ARG A 102 -23.26 -2.39 -6.96
N GLY A 103 -23.03 -3.07 -8.09
CA GLY A 103 -21.68 -3.28 -8.60
C GLY A 103 -20.89 -1.97 -8.69
N LEU A 104 -19.57 -2.05 -8.57
CA LEU A 104 -18.69 -0.87 -8.52
C LEU A 104 -18.57 -0.15 -9.87
N GLU A 105 -18.95 -0.82 -10.97
CA GLU A 105 -18.83 -0.28 -12.32
C GLU A 105 -19.65 1.02 -12.50
N GLY A 106 -19.00 2.04 -13.05
CA GLY A 106 -19.56 3.37 -13.27
C GLY A 106 -19.50 4.30 -12.06
N GLU A 107 -19.17 3.80 -10.86
CA GLU A 107 -18.93 4.65 -9.69
C GLU A 107 -17.55 5.33 -9.79
N ASN A 108 -17.43 6.51 -9.16
CA ASN A 108 -16.13 7.14 -8.99
C ASN A 108 -15.37 6.47 -7.84
N ILE A 109 -14.09 6.18 -8.00
CA ILE A 109 -13.26 5.51 -6.99
C ILE A 109 -13.14 6.31 -5.69
N ASP A 110 -13.15 7.65 -5.74
CA ASP A 110 -13.12 8.49 -4.54
C ASP A 110 -14.47 8.43 -3.76
N GLU A 111 -15.56 8.07 -4.44
CA GLU A 111 -16.90 7.91 -3.84
C GLU A 111 -17.17 6.46 -3.43
N ALA A 112 -16.75 5.50 -4.24
CA ALA A 112 -16.90 4.08 -3.97
C ALA A 112 -16.12 3.69 -2.71
N PHE A 113 -15.00 4.37 -2.46
CA PHE A 113 -14.16 4.17 -1.29
C PHE A 113 -14.12 5.46 -0.44
N LEU A 114 -15.25 5.79 0.19
CA LEU A 114 -15.43 7.04 0.93
C LEU A 114 -14.29 7.32 1.92
N PRO A 115 -13.98 8.59 2.24
CA PRO A 115 -13.02 8.96 3.29
C PRO A 115 -13.32 8.33 4.67
N PRO A 116 -12.29 8.06 5.49
CA PRO A 116 -10.87 8.44 5.37
C PRO A 116 -9.99 7.60 4.42
N TYR A 117 -10.56 6.70 3.63
CA TYR A 117 -9.87 5.51 3.16
C TYR A 117 -8.91 5.80 2.02
N PHE A 118 -9.24 6.78 1.17
CA PHE A 118 -8.65 6.93 -0.17
C PHE A 118 -8.85 8.35 -0.73
N GLY A 119 -8.12 9.33 -0.20
CA GLY A 119 -8.26 10.72 -0.64
C GLY A 119 -7.52 11.02 -1.94
N SER A 120 -8.26 11.54 -2.94
CA SER A 120 -7.74 12.20 -4.15
C SER A 120 -7.17 11.26 -5.23
N TRP A 121 -7.70 10.04 -5.40
CA TRP A 121 -7.31 9.13 -6.47
C TRP A 121 -7.40 9.77 -7.83
N SER A 122 -8.47 10.51 -8.11
CA SER A 122 -8.62 11.23 -9.38
C SER A 122 -7.42 12.15 -9.66
N HIS A 123 -6.83 12.77 -8.64
CA HIS A 123 -5.63 13.58 -8.79
C HIS A 123 -4.38 12.71 -9.02
N TYR A 124 -4.25 11.58 -8.31
CA TYR A 124 -3.14 10.65 -8.51
C TYR A 124 -3.13 10.04 -9.91
N LEU A 125 -4.26 9.53 -10.37
CA LEU A 125 -4.41 8.93 -11.70
C LEU A 125 -4.08 9.93 -12.81
N LYS A 126 -4.50 11.19 -12.68
CA LYS A 126 -4.10 12.28 -13.60
C LYS A 126 -2.58 12.50 -13.66
N ARG A 127 -1.90 12.45 -12.51
CA ARG A 127 -0.43 12.59 -12.48
C ARG A 127 0.27 11.39 -13.13
N ALA A 128 -0.24 10.17 -12.90
CA ALA A 128 0.28 8.99 -13.57
C ALA A 128 0.02 9.02 -15.09
N ALA A 129 -1.15 9.49 -15.51
CA ALA A 129 -1.47 9.72 -16.93
C ALA A 129 -0.52 10.72 -17.59
N ALA A 130 -0.08 11.74 -16.83
CA ALA A 130 0.94 12.70 -17.28
C ALA A 130 2.38 12.12 -17.32
N GLY A 131 2.57 10.86 -16.94
CA GLY A 131 3.87 10.20 -16.95
C GLY A 131 4.77 10.52 -15.75
N GLU A 132 4.22 11.07 -14.66
CA GLU A 132 4.97 11.43 -13.45
C GLU A 132 5.38 10.22 -12.56
N GLY A 133 5.46 9.01 -13.13
CA GLY A 133 5.94 7.79 -12.48
C GLY A 133 4.86 6.76 -12.13
N THR A 134 5.30 5.57 -11.68
CA THR A 134 4.42 4.53 -11.14
C THR A 134 3.90 4.92 -9.75
N LEU A 135 2.61 4.78 -9.54
CA LEU A 135 1.96 5.12 -8.28
C LEU A 135 2.02 3.94 -7.32
N ASP A 136 3.10 3.85 -6.56
CA ASP A 136 3.16 3.01 -5.36
C ASP A 136 2.83 3.89 -4.14
N ARG A 137 1.64 3.69 -3.55
CA ARG A 137 1.27 4.27 -2.26
C ARG A 137 1.59 3.22 -1.20
N PRO A 138 2.64 3.41 -0.39
CA PRO A 138 3.12 2.34 0.45
C PRO A 138 2.15 1.97 1.56
N PHE A 139 1.28 2.88 2.03
CA PHE A 139 0.30 2.61 3.09
C PHE A 139 -0.89 3.59 3.02
N GLU A 140 -2.11 3.06 3.01
CA GLU A 140 -3.35 3.82 3.25
C GLU A 140 -4.12 3.16 4.40
N GLN A 141 -4.52 3.96 5.38
CA GLN A 141 -5.23 3.48 6.57
C GLN A 141 -6.73 3.67 6.38
N TYR A 142 -7.51 2.64 6.71
CA TYR A 142 -8.95 2.67 6.60
C TYR A 142 -9.65 2.47 7.95
N TYR A 143 -10.85 3.06 8.09
CA TYR A 143 -11.63 3.06 9.33
C TYR A 143 -13.12 2.85 9.04
N LEU A 144 -13.60 1.62 9.22
CA LEU A 144 -15.02 1.23 9.21
C LEU A 144 -15.60 1.28 10.62
N GLU A 145 -16.93 1.30 10.71
CA GLU A 145 -17.66 1.30 11.99
C GLU A 145 -17.28 0.11 12.89
N ASP A 146 -17.03 -1.06 12.30
CA ASP A 146 -16.74 -2.31 13.00
C ASP A 146 -15.27 -2.76 12.91
N ARG A 147 -14.46 -2.14 12.04
CA ARG A 147 -13.07 -2.53 11.81
C ARG A 147 -12.21 -1.39 11.28
N SER A 148 -10.95 -1.33 11.70
CA SER A 148 -9.93 -0.48 11.06
C SER A 148 -8.81 -1.34 10.53
N GLY A 149 -8.12 -0.88 9.50
CA GLY A 149 -7.00 -1.62 8.93
C GLY A 149 -6.06 -0.77 8.11
N VAL A 150 -5.05 -1.43 7.55
CA VAL A 150 -4.05 -0.81 6.68
C VAL A 150 -4.04 -1.59 5.39
N CYS A 151 -4.02 -0.87 4.27
CA CYS A 151 -3.89 -1.45 2.96
C CYS A 151 -2.73 -0.82 2.19
N LYS A 152 -2.24 -1.56 1.20
CA LYS A 152 -1.34 -1.07 0.16
C LYS A 152 -2.13 -0.96 -1.12
N VAL A 153 -1.86 0.10 -1.88
CA VAL A 153 -2.50 0.27 -3.18
C VAL A 153 -1.48 0.59 -4.25
N TRP A 154 -1.59 -0.12 -5.34
CA TRP A 154 -0.79 0.08 -6.54
C TRP A 154 -1.70 0.50 -7.68
N ALA A 155 -1.31 1.52 -8.43
CA ALA A 155 -1.94 1.87 -9.68
C ALA A 155 -0.92 1.81 -10.81
N HIS A 156 -1.23 0.99 -11.82
CA HIS A 156 -0.39 0.80 -13.00
C HIS A 156 -1.16 1.15 -14.27
N PRO A 157 -0.59 1.94 -15.18
CA PRO A 157 -1.21 2.18 -16.48
C PRO A 157 -1.28 0.87 -17.27
N VAL A 158 -2.39 0.69 -18.00
CA VAL A 158 -2.61 -0.46 -18.87
C VAL A 158 -2.29 -0.03 -20.30
N ASP A 159 -1.10 -0.37 -20.77
CA ASP A 159 -0.60 0.04 -22.09
C ASP A 159 -1.26 -0.71 -23.25
N THR A 160 -1.82 -1.89 -22.98
CA THR A 160 -2.48 -2.73 -23.98
C THR A 160 -3.96 -2.37 -24.12
N PRO A 161 -4.47 -2.08 -25.34
CA PRO A 161 -5.90 -1.88 -25.56
C PRO A 161 -6.69 -3.10 -25.08
N LEU A 162 -7.65 -2.88 -24.19
CA LEU A 162 -8.56 -3.91 -23.71
C LEU A 162 -9.86 -3.87 -24.53
N GLU A 163 -10.35 -5.04 -24.93
CA GLU A 163 -11.63 -5.15 -25.62
C GLU A 163 -12.77 -4.65 -24.71
N GLY A 164 -13.69 -3.85 -25.26
CA GLY A 164 -14.81 -3.28 -24.51
C GLY A 164 -14.46 -2.08 -23.62
N VAL A 165 -13.18 -1.69 -23.54
CA VAL A 165 -12.73 -0.54 -22.74
C VAL A 165 -12.47 0.66 -23.67
N PRO A 166 -12.96 1.87 -23.34
CA PRO A 166 -12.68 3.07 -24.12
C PRO A 166 -11.18 3.31 -24.32
N ARG A 167 -10.79 3.82 -25.49
CA ARG A 167 -9.41 4.26 -25.73
C ARG A 167 -9.12 5.48 -24.84
N GLY A 168 -8.20 5.34 -23.90
CA GLY A 168 -7.80 6.39 -22.96
C GLY A 168 -6.76 5.88 -21.97
N ASN A 169 -6.32 6.75 -21.06
CA ASN A 169 -5.46 6.36 -19.95
C ASN A 169 -6.28 5.53 -18.96
N VAL A 170 -6.01 4.23 -18.93
CA VAL A 170 -6.67 3.27 -18.06
C VAL A 170 -5.65 2.72 -17.08
N PHE A 171 -6.08 2.53 -15.84
CA PHE A 171 -5.23 2.07 -14.75
C PHE A 171 -5.78 0.80 -14.13
N LEU A 172 -4.90 -0.17 -13.90
CA LEU A 172 -5.14 -1.31 -13.02
C LEU A 172 -4.78 -0.88 -11.60
N VAL A 173 -5.78 -0.85 -10.73
CA VAL A 173 -5.62 -0.55 -9.30
C VAL A 173 -5.74 -1.86 -8.52
N ILE A 174 -4.72 -2.19 -7.74
CA ILE A 174 -4.70 -3.38 -6.88
C ILE A 174 -4.65 -2.93 -5.43
N VAL A 175 -5.54 -3.49 -4.61
CA VAL A 175 -5.61 -3.21 -3.17
C VAL A 175 -5.23 -4.48 -2.41
N GLN A 176 -4.23 -4.40 -1.54
CA GLN A 176 -3.87 -5.48 -0.61
C GLN A 176 -4.12 -5.03 0.83
N ASP A 177 -4.94 -5.79 1.55
CA ASP A 177 -5.05 -5.64 3.00
C ASP A 177 -3.78 -6.21 3.66
N ILE A 178 -3.08 -5.37 4.41
CA ILE A 178 -1.86 -5.72 5.15
C ILE A 178 -2.05 -5.53 6.66
N THR A 179 -3.29 -5.48 7.13
CA THR A 179 -3.61 -5.16 8.53
C THR A 179 -2.91 -6.12 9.48
N ALA A 180 -2.98 -7.43 9.20
CA ALA A 180 -2.31 -8.44 10.03
C ALA A 180 -0.78 -8.22 10.09
N GLU A 181 -0.15 -7.99 8.94
CA GLU A 181 1.29 -7.73 8.85
C GLU A 181 1.68 -6.45 9.60
N ALA A 182 0.87 -5.40 9.48
CA ALA A 182 1.08 -4.13 10.15
C ALA A 182 0.94 -4.27 11.67
N THR A 183 -0.07 -5.01 12.15
CA THR A 183 -0.28 -5.28 13.58
C THR A 183 0.86 -6.10 14.17
N GLU A 184 1.30 -7.17 13.48
CA GLU A 184 2.45 -7.97 13.92
C GLU A 184 3.72 -7.13 14.01
N LYS A 185 3.99 -6.31 12.98
CA LYS A 185 5.14 -5.41 12.97
C LYS A 185 5.06 -4.38 14.10
N ALA A 186 3.89 -3.81 14.35
CA ALA A 186 3.69 -2.86 15.45
C ALA A 186 3.96 -3.51 16.81
N ALA A 187 3.44 -4.72 17.05
CA ALA A 187 3.68 -5.46 18.28
C ALA A 187 5.18 -5.80 18.50
N LEU A 188 5.91 -6.13 17.43
CA LEU A 188 7.35 -6.36 17.49
C LEU A 188 8.12 -5.08 17.85
N VAL A 189 7.74 -3.94 17.27
CA VAL A 189 8.35 -2.63 17.56
C VAL A 189 8.07 -2.24 19.02
N GLU A 190 6.83 -2.34 19.47
CA GLU A 190 6.45 -2.04 20.86
C GLU A 190 7.20 -2.91 21.86
N THR A 191 7.31 -4.21 21.58
CA THR A 191 8.05 -5.15 22.44
C THR A 191 9.53 -4.79 22.51
N SER A 192 10.15 -4.45 21.37
CA SER A 192 11.56 -4.03 21.28
C SER A 192 11.82 -2.71 22.02
N GLU A 193 10.91 -1.75 21.91
CA GLU A 193 10.99 -0.47 22.62
C GLU A 193 10.85 -0.66 24.12
N ARG A 194 9.90 -1.50 24.55
CA ARG A 194 9.72 -1.85 25.96
C ARG A 194 10.92 -2.58 26.54
N GLU A 195 11.48 -3.55 25.83
CA GLU A 195 12.70 -4.26 26.21
C GLU A 195 13.87 -3.27 26.38
N THR A 196 14.05 -2.38 25.41
CA THR A 196 15.09 -1.36 25.43
C THR A 196 14.91 -0.40 26.60
N GLY A 197 13.69 0.06 26.88
CA GLY A 197 13.40 0.92 28.03
C GLY A 197 13.71 0.24 29.36
N ILE A 198 13.37 -1.03 29.52
CA ILE A 198 13.69 -1.81 30.73
C ILE A 198 15.21 -1.96 30.86
N PHE A 199 15.89 -2.38 29.79
CA PHE A 199 17.32 -2.67 29.80
C PHE A 199 18.18 -1.44 30.15
N GLU A 200 17.86 -0.28 29.57
CA GLU A 200 18.56 0.98 29.87
C GLU A 200 18.14 1.58 31.22
N GLY A 201 16.96 1.26 31.75
CA GLY A 201 16.45 1.79 33.01
C GLY A 201 16.99 1.11 34.27
N VAL A 202 17.66 -0.04 34.16
CA VAL A 202 18.16 -0.78 35.33
C VAL A 202 19.41 -0.09 35.92
N PRO A 203 19.47 0.19 37.24
CA PRO A 203 20.61 0.87 37.87
C PRO A 203 21.83 -0.05 38.10
N VAL A 204 21.90 -1.19 37.43
CA VAL A 204 23.05 -2.11 37.47
C VAL A 204 23.58 -2.34 36.06
N LYS A 205 24.89 -2.58 35.94
CA LYS A 205 25.53 -2.87 34.65
C LYS A 205 25.19 -4.29 34.20
N ILE A 206 24.48 -4.39 33.09
CA ILE A 206 24.08 -5.63 32.43
C ILE A 206 24.81 -5.72 31.09
N ALA A 207 25.41 -6.87 30.83
CA ALA A 207 25.99 -7.23 29.54
C ALA A 207 25.29 -8.47 28.99
N VAL A 208 24.77 -8.38 27.76
CA VAL A 208 24.16 -9.49 27.04
C VAL A 208 25.22 -10.09 26.13
N LEU A 209 25.48 -11.38 26.31
CA LEU A 209 26.43 -12.16 25.52
C LEU A 209 25.66 -13.12 24.59
N ASP A 210 26.18 -13.35 23.39
CA ASP A 210 25.65 -14.40 22.51
C ASP A 210 26.09 -15.81 22.96
N ARG A 211 25.67 -16.84 22.22
CA ARG A 211 26.06 -18.24 22.48
C ARG A 211 27.58 -18.49 22.37
N ASN A 212 28.33 -17.58 21.75
CA ASN A 212 29.78 -17.62 21.59
C ASN A 212 30.50 -16.70 22.59
N PHE A 213 29.80 -16.25 23.64
CA PHE A 213 30.31 -15.31 24.65
C PHE A 213 30.78 -13.96 24.09
N ARG A 214 30.25 -13.53 22.93
CA ARG A 214 30.52 -12.20 22.36
C ARG A 214 29.55 -11.19 22.91
N LEU A 215 30.04 -10.01 23.27
CA LEU A 215 29.19 -8.90 23.72
C LEU A 215 28.28 -8.43 22.59
N VAL A 216 26.97 -8.59 22.79
CA VAL A 216 25.92 -8.14 21.86
C VAL A 216 25.43 -6.75 22.26
N ARG A 217 25.23 -6.52 23.56
CA ARG A 217 24.66 -5.28 24.09
C ARG A 217 25.10 -5.07 25.54
N CYS A 218 25.30 -3.81 25.95
CA CYS A 218 25.45 -3.41 27.34
C CYS A 218 24.63 -2.15 27.62
N ASN A 219 24.11 -2.02 28.84
CA ASN A 219 23.36 -0.82 29.24
C ASN A 219 24.29 0.28 29.76
N ARG A 220 23.81 1.53 29.68
CA ARG A 220 24.60 2.72 30.02
C ARG A 220 24.71 3.04 31.50
#